data_AF-A0A1H9B324-F1
#
_entry.id   AF-A0A1H9B324-F1
#
_cell.length_a   1.000
_cell.length_b   1.000
_cell.length_c   1.000
_cell.angle_alpha   90.00
_cell.angle_beta   90.00
_cell.angle_gamma   90.00
#
_symmetry.space_group_name_H-M   'P 1'
#
loop_
_entity.id
_entity.type
_entity.pdbx_description
1 polymer ?
#
loop_
_entity_poly.entity_id
_entity_poly.type
_entity_poly.pdbx_seq_one_letter_code
_entity_poly.pdbx_strand_id
1 'polypeptide(L)'
;MGMYNYLVLHGLTCPRCGHTADHTVQFHFGHVTLHDYEIGDTLRWSPRQRDNRGEPGHHRVVTEGLTGAHPDCDGPFGPRRWPDDDLIDIYLDNDVITHATWHDGTVVYPETDRRRSTFLVLDTP
;
A
#
# COMPACT_ATOMS: atom_id res chain seq x y z
N MET A 1 -16.13 9.34 6.12
CA MET A 1 -15.53 7.99 6.01
C MET A 1 -15.16 7.81 4.55
N GLY A 2 -13.87 7.74 4.23
CA GLY A 2 -13.39 7.54 2.87
C GLY A 2 -13.64 6.12 2.40
N MET A 3 -13.80 5.92 1.09
CA MET A 3 -13.79 4.61 0.46
C MET A 3 -12.32 4.26 0.17
N TYR A 4 -11.87 3.09 0.61
CA TYR A 4 -10.48 2.65 0.45
C TYR A 4 -10.45 1.23 -0.13
N ASN A 5 -9.40 0.92 -0.89
CA ASN A 5 -9.16 -0.44 -1.37
C ASN A 5 -8.32 -1.20 -0.33
N TYR A 6 -8.50 -2.52 -0.31
CA TYR A 6 -7.72 -3.39 0.55
C TYR A 6 -6.85 -4.30 -0.31
N LEU A 7 -5.60 -4.47 0.09
CA LEU A 7 -4.70 -5.48 -0.43
C LEU A 7 -4.48 -6.50 0.68
N VAL A 8 -4.79 -7.77 0.39
CA VAL A 8 -4.54 -8.88 1.30
C VAL A 8 -3.15 -9.43 0.99
N LEU A 9 -2.26 -9.37 1.98
CA LEU A 9 -0.93 -9.93 1.92
C LEU A 9 -0.85 -11.17 2.78
N HIS A 10 -0.51 -12.29 2.17
CA HIS A 10 -0.35 -13.55 2.88
C HIS A 10 1.12 -13.79 3.23
N GLY A 11 1.35 -14.27 4.46
CA GLY A 11 2.69 -14.68 4.87
C GLY A 11 3.73 -13.56 4.86
N LEU A 12 3.33 -12.31 5.12
CA LEU A 12 4.26 -11.21 5.24
C LEU A 12 4.99 -11.31 6.58
N THR A 13 6.32 -11.30 6.54
CA THR A 13 7.14 -11.37 7.76
C THR A 13 7.38 -9.98 8.30
N CYS A 14 7.01 -9.74 9.56
CA CYS A 14 7.25 -8.48 10.23
C CYS A 14 8.78 -8.30 10.45
N PRO A 15 9.40 -7.20 9.98
CA PRO A 15 10.84 -6.97 10.13
C PRO A 15 11.24 -6.75 11.60
N ARG A 16 10.28 -6.60 12.51
CA ARG A 16 10.50 -6.30 13.93
C ARG A 16 10.52 -7.55 14.81
N CYS A 17 9.43 -8.30 14.80
CA CYS A 17 9.30 -9.51 15.61
C CYS A 17 9.63 -10.79 14.85
N GLY A 18 9.82 -10.72 13.52
CA GLY A 18 10.12 -11.89 12.69
C GLY A 18 8.96 -12.87 12.53
N HIS A 19 7.78 -12.54 13.08
CA HIS A 19 6.58 -13.34 12.90
C HIS A 19 6.00 -13.12 11.51
N THR A 20 5.47 -14.20 10.95
CA THR A 20 4.83 -14.21 9.65
C THR A 20 3.32 -14.28 9.86
N ALA A 21 2.60 -13.31 9.30
CA ALA A 21 1.16 -13.20 9.43
C ALA A 21 0.52 -12.68 8.14
N ASP A 22 -0.80 -12.79 8.07
CA ASP A 22 -1.58 -12.20 7.01
C ASP A 22 -1.96 -10.76 7.39
N HIS A 23 -1.80 -9.85 6.43
CA HIS A 23 -2.03 -8.42 6.61
C HIS A 23 -3.07 -7.91 5.64
N THR A 24 -4.01 -7.12 6.15
CA THR A 24 -4.88 -6.29 5.31
C THR A 24 -4.27 -4.90 5.24
N VAL A 25 -3.97 -4.45 4.03
CA VAL A 25 -3.34 -3.16 3.75
C VAL A 25 -4.36 -2.25 3.08
N GLN A 26 -4.68 -1.14 3.72
CA GLN A 26 -5.53 -0.12 3.16
C GLN A 26 -4.72 0.80 2.26
N PHE A 27 -5.08 0.91 0.99
CA PHE A 27 -4.39 1.81 0.06
C PHE A 27 -5.37 2.64 -0.77
N HIS A 28 -4.87 3.77 -1.28
CA HIS A 28 -5.65 4.67 -2.13
C HIS A 28 -4.82 5.12 -3.33
N PHE A 29 -4.96 4.39 -4.43
CA PHE A 29 -4.30 4.73 -5.70
C PHE A 29 -5.34 5.04 -6.77
N GLY A 30 -5.61 6.33 -7.01
CA GLY A 30 -6.67 6.76 -7.92
C GLY A 30 -8.08 6.25 -7.57
N HIS A 31 -8.95 6.19 -8.57
CA HIS A 31 -10.35 5.78 -8.41
C HIS A 31 -10.56 4.32 -8.85
N VAL A 32 -9.95 3.40 -8.10
CA VAL A 32 -10.16 1.95 -8.27
C VAL A 32 -11.50 1.52 -7.70
N THR A 33 -12.08 0.50 -8.32
CA THR A 33 -13.29 -0.18 -7.81
C THR A 33 -12.94 -0.82 -6.47
N LEU A 34 -13.77 -0.55 -5.45
CA LEU A 34 -13.67 -1.17 -4.14
C LEU A 34 -13.65 -2.69 -4.27
N HIS A 35 -12.48 -3.25 -4.02
CA HIS A 35 -12.20 -4.66 -4.09
C HIS A 35 -11.11 -5.01 -3.09
N ASP A 36 -11.16 -6.24 -2.62
CA ASP A 36 -10.07 -6.85 -1.87
C ASP A 36 -9.15 -7.47 -2.91
N TYR A 37 -8.00 -6.83 -3.14
CA TYR A 37 -7.00 -7.25 -4.10
C TYR A 37 -6.01 -8.21 -3.46
N GLU A 38 -5.40 -9.05 -4.28
CA GLU A 38 -4.24 -9.87 -3.93
C GLU A 38 -3.04 -9.54 -4.85
N ILE A 39 -1.86 -10.04 -4.48
CA ILE A 39 -0.71 -10.00 -5.38
C ILE A 39 -1.02 -10.81 -6.65
N GLY A 40 -0.82 -10.18 -7.80
CA GLY A 40 -1.14 -10.72 -9.13
C GLY A 40 -2.42 -10.14 -9.72
N ASP A 41 -3.25 -9.46 -8.92
CA ASP A 41 -4.49 -8.87 -9.42
C ASP A 41 -4.23 -7.60 -10.23
N THR A 42 -5.06 -7.41 -11.26
CA THR A 42 -5.10 -6.17 -12.05
C THR A 42 -6.06 -5.17 -11.42
N LEU A 43 -5.60 -3.94 -11.23
CA LEU A 43 -6.40 -2.83 -10.74
C LEU A 43 -7.60 -2.58 -11.64
N ARG A 44 -8.79 -2.51 -11.04
CA ARG A 44 -10.04 -2.27 -11.76
C ARG A 44 -10.44 -0.81 -11.69
N TRP A 45 -9.94 -0.02 -12.63
CA TRP A 45 -10.25 1.40 -12.73
C TRP A 45 -11.76 1.67 -12.87
N SER A 46 -12.29 2.56 -12.05
CA SER A 46 -13.68 3.00 -12.16
C SER A 46 -13.84 3.96 -13.32
N PRO A 47 -14.78 3.73 -14.25
CA PRO A 47 -14.98 4.62 -15.40
C PRO A 47 -15.60 5.98 -15.02
N ARG A 48 -16.01 6.17 -13.76
CA ARG A 48 -16.84 7.31 -13.33
C ARG A 48 -16.07 8.51 -12.79
N GLN A 49 -14.79 8.40 -12.44
CA GLN A 49 -14.03 9.52 -11.90
C GLN A 49 -12.54 9.40 -12.26
N ARG A 50 -12.00 10.45 -12.87
CA ARG A 50 -10.56 10.71 -12.94
C ARG A 50 -10.20 11.46 -11.65
N ASP A 51 -9.49 10.80 -10.74
CA ASP A 51 -8.81 11.49 -9.65
C ASP A 51 -7.34 11.68 -10.07
N ASN A 52 -6.71 12.76 -9.62
CA ASN A 52 -5.30 13.05 -9.89
C ASN A 52 -4.35 12.22 -9.00
N ARG A 53 -4.86 11.14 -8.39
CA ARG A 53 -4.16 10.29 -7.41
C ARG A 53 -3.67 8.94 -7.97
N GLY A 54 -3.78 8.78 -9.29
CA GLY A 54 -3.38 7.59 -10.04
C GLY A 54 -4.14 7.53 -11.36
N GLU A 55 -3.43 7.29 -12.46
CA GLU A 55 -4.00 7.12 -13.79
C GLU A 55 -3.58 5.78 -14.40
N PRO A 56 -4.46 5.14 -15.20
CA PRO A 56 -4.10 3.93 -15.93
C PRO A 56 -3.00 4.22 -16.95
N GLY A 57 -2.14 3.23 -17.19
CA GLY A 57 -1.16 3.27 -18.28
C GLY A 57 0.25 3.70 -17.89
N HIS A 58 0.54 3.87 -16.60
CA HIS A 58 1.93 3.88 -16.13
C HIS A 58 2.50 2.46 -16.15
N HIS A 59 3.75 2.31 -16.57
CA HIS A 59 4.38 0.98 -16.67
C HIS A 59 4.79 0.49 -15.29
N ARG A 60 5.42 1.32 -14.45
CA ARG A 60 5.79 1.00 -13.08
C ARG A 60 5.40 2.10 -12.13
N VAL A 61 4.65 1.74 -11.10
CA VAL A 61 4.23 2.65 -10.04
C VAL A 61 4.48 2.00 -8.68
N VAL A 62 4.85 2.81 -7.70
CA VAL A 62 4.80 2.42 -6.30
C VAL A 62 3.87 3.35 -5.55
N THR A 63 2.94 2.78 -4.79
CA THR A 63 1.97 3.52 -3.97
C THR A 63 2.09 3.08 -2.53
N GLU A 64 1.84 4.01 -1.60
CA GLU A 64 1.82 3.67 -0.18
C GLU A 64 0.48 3.03 0.22
N GLY A 65 0.55 2.08 1.14
CA GLY A 65 -0.58 1.49 1.84
C GLY A 65 -0.33 1.47 3.35
N LEU A 66 -1.41 1.49 4.13
CA LEU A 66 -1.35 1.44 5.58
C LEU A 66 -1.96 0.13 6.07
N THR A 67 -1.19 -0.66 6.80
CA THR A 67 -1.72 -1.81 7.53
C THR A 67 -2.15 -1.43 8.95
N GLY A 68 -2.93 -2.30 9.58
CA GLY A 68 -3.26 -2.15 10.99
C GLY A 68 -2.10 -2.58 11.89
N ALA A 69 -2.26 -2.29 13.19
CA ALA A 69 -1.37 -2.77 14.24
C ALA A 69 -1.15 -4.29 14.13
N HIS A 70 0.12 -4.72 14.16
CA HIS A 70 0.46 -6.13 14.15
C HIS A 70 0.11 -6.75 15.52
N PRO A 71 -0.69 -7.82 15.61
CA PRO A 71 -1.19 -8.33 16.89
C PRO A 71 -0.07 -8.72 17.87
N ASP A 72 1.05 -9.28 17.37
CA ASP A 72 2.20 -9.66 18.21
C ASP A 72 3.17 -8.51 18.55
N CYS A 73 3.23 -7.47 17.70
CA CYS A 73 4.25 -6.42 17.78
C CYS A 73 3.67 -5.11 18.37
N ASP A 74 2.37 -4.82 18.16
CA ASP A 74 1.66 -3.60 18.56
C ASP A 74 0.59 -3.83 19.64
N GLY A 75 0.60 -5.00 20.29
CA GLY A 75 -0.21 -5.25 21.49
C GLY A 75 0.15 -4.30 22.65
N PRO A 76 -0.63 -4.29 23.75
CA PRO A 76 -0.38 -3.41 24.91
C PRO A 76 0.97 -3.62 25.62
N PHE A 77 1.72 -4.65 25.21
CA PHE A 77 3.05 -5.00 25.71
C PHE A 77 4.16 -4.85 24.66
N GLY A 78 3.81 -4.45 23.44
CA GLY A 78 4.76 -4.18 22.37
C GLY A 78 5.57 -2.90 22.61
N PRO A 79 6.76 -2.76 22.01
CA PRO A 79 7.46 -1.48 21.99
C PRO A 79 6.57 -0.39 21.35
N ARG A 80 6.69 0.87 21.80
CA ARG A 80 5.89 2.01 21.30
C ARG A 80 5.72 1.97 19.77
N ARG A 81 4.49 2.19 19.29
CA ARG A 81 4.16 2.43 17.87
C ARG A 81 5.06 3.54 17.30
N TRP A 82 5.84 3.25 16.26
CA TRP A 82 6.64 4.26 15.57
C TRP A 82 5.82 4.87 14.42
N PRO A 83 6.19 6.06 13.93
CA PRO A 83 5.31 6.85 13.07
C PRO A 83 5.03 6.24 11.69
N ASP A 84 5.85 5.29 11.23
CA ASP A 84 5.86 4.80 9.84
C ASP A 84 5.86 3.25 9.74
N ASP A 85 5.61 2.55 10.85
CA ASP A 85 5.69 1.07 10.90
C ASP A 85 4.57 0.36 10.19
N ASP A 86 3.47 1.06 10.00
CA ASP A 86 2.26 0.54 9.38
C ASP A 86 2.32 0.74 7.85
N LEU A 87 3.39 1.34 7.32
CA LEU A 87 3.52 1.68 5.92
C LEU A 87 4.02 0.48 5.09
N ILE A 88 3.31 0.21 4.01
CA ILE A 88 3.59 -0.83 3.03
C ILE A 88 3.80 -0.16 1.68
N ASP A 89 4.92 -0.45 1.03
CA ASP A 89 5.17 -0.07 -0.35
C ASP A 89 4.52 -1.11 -1.27
N ILE A 90 3.56 -0.67 -2.09
CA ILE A 90 2.83 -1.52 -3.04
C ILE A 90 3.31 -1.20 -4.45
N TYR A 91 3.88 -2.19 -5.12
CA TYR A 91 4.41 -2.08 -6.47
C TYR A 91 3.41 -2.58 -7.50
N LEU A 92 3.24 -1.76 -8.53
CA LEU A 92 2.32 -1.95 -9.63
C LEU A 92 3.14 -1.97 -10.94
N ASP A 93 2.93 -2.99 -11.77
CA ASP A 93 3.48 -3.07 -13.11
C ASP A 93 2.33 -3.24 -14.12
N ASN A 94 2.16 -2.28 -15.04
CA ASN A 94 1.03 -2.25 -15.99
C ASN A 94 -0.34 -2.47 -15.32
N ASP A 95 -0.60 -1.73 -14.25
CA ASP A 95 -1.80 -1.86 -13.40
C ASP A 95 -1.96 -3.21 -12.67
N VAL A 96 -0.96 -4.08 -12.69
CA VAL A 96 -0.94 -5.34 -11.93
C VAL A 96 -0.19 -5.17 -10.62
N ILE A 97 -0.78 -5.56 -9.51
CA ILE A 97 -0.09 -5.60 -8.21
C ILE A 97 0.93 -6.72 -8.26
N THR A 98 2.22 -6.39 -8.31
CA THR A 98 3.28 -7.39 -8.48
C THR A 98 3.96 -7.74 -7.18
N HIS A 99 4.08 -6.76 -6.27
CA HIS A 99 4.82 -6.93 -5.04
C HIS A 99 4.33 -5.95 -3.98
N ALA A 100 4.45 -6.33 -2.71
CA ALA A 100 4.29 -5.41 -1.60
C ALA A 100 5.23 -5.79 -0.46
N THR A 101 5.80 -4.79 0.19
CA THR A 101 6.73 -4.99 1.31
C THR A 101 6.55 -3.90 2.36
N TRP A 102 6.98 -4.17 3.59
CA TRP A 102 7.19 -3.12 4.58
C TRP A 102 8.06 -2.02 4.01
N HIS A 103 7.66 -0.79 4.28
CA HIS A 103 8.43 0.38 3.92
C HIS A 103 9.79 0.35 4.61
N ASP A 104 10.86 0.37 3.82
CA ASP A 104 12.25 0.33 4.29
C ASP A 104 12.98 1.67 4.09
N GLY A 105 12.28 2.69 3.60
CA GLY A 105 12.83 4.01 3.29
C GLY A 105 13.52 4.10 1.92
N THR A 106 13.52 3.02 1.12
CA THR A 106 14.02 3.05 -0.27
C THR A 106 13.15 3.97 -1.14
N VAL A 107 11.84 3.96 -0.89
CA VAL A 107 10.87 4.81 -1.57
C VAL A 107 10.70 6.10 -0.76
N VAL A 108 10.97 7.26 -1.35
CA VAL A 108 10.77 8.55 -0.64
C VAL A 108 9.54 9.22 -1.19
N TYR A 109 8.43 9.09 -0.48
CA TYR A 109 7.20 9.80 -0.82
C TYR A 109 7.37 11.29 -0.47
N PRO A 110 7.10 12.22 -1.40
CA PRO A 110 7.10 13.64 -1.08
C PRO A 110 6.13 13.91 0.07
N GLU A 111 6.53 14.72 1.05
CA GLU A 111 5.70 15.12 2.19
C GLU A 111 4.52 15.99 1.73
N THR A 112 3.54 15.40 1.07
CA THR A 112 2.28 16.03 0.72
C THR A 112 1.18 15.38 1.53
N ASP A 113 0.82 16.01 2.65
CA ASP A 113 -0.37 15.75 3.45
C ASP A 113 -0.61 14.24 3.71
N ARG A 114 -0.07 13.69 4.80
CA ARG A 114 -0.21 12.28 5.29
C ARG A 114 -1.66 11.72 5.33
N ARG A 115 -2.65 12.52 4.97
CA ARG A 115 -4.06 12.15 4.76
C ARG A 115 -4.37 11.75 3.31
N ARG A 116 -3.42 11.86 2.40
CA ARG A 116 -3.55 11.51 0.98
C ARG A 116 -2.47 10.47 0.68
N SER A 117 -2.90 9.27 0.29
CA SER A 117 -1.97 8.27 -0.22
C SER A 117 -1.20 8.84 -1.41
N THR A 118 0.12 8.73 -1.35
CA THR A 118 1.08 9.22 -2.33
C THR A 118 1.56 8.06 -3.20
N PHE A 119 1.79 8.34 -4.48
CA PHE A 119 2.35 7.38 -5.43
C PHE A 119 3.53 8.00 -6.17
N LEU A 120 4.43 7.15 -6.66
CA LEU A 120 5.57 7.50 -7.47
C LEU A 120 5.57 6.65 -8.73
N VAL A 121 5.70 7.31 -9.87
CA VAL A 121 5.91 6.64 -11.15
C VAL A 121 7.41 6.34 -11.26
N LEU A 122 7.76 5.06 -11.35
CA LEU A 122 9.13 4.56 -11.47
C LEU A 122 9.57 4.41 -12.93
N ASP A 123 8.78 4.91 -13.87
CA ASP A 123 9.12 4.96 -15.28
C ASP A 123 10.28 5.95 -15.49
N THR A 124 11.51 5.44 -15.39
CA THR A 124 12.68 6.17 -15.88
C THR A 124 12.57 6.38 -17.39
N PRO A 125 12.87 7.59 -17.91
CA PRO A 125 12.95 7.85 -19.35
C PRO A 125 14.06 7.07 -20.05
#